data_AF-A0A7S2FAH6-F1
#
_entry.id   AF-A0A7S2FAH6-F1
#
_cell.length_a   1.000
_cell.length_b   1.000
_cell.length_c   1.000
_cell.angle_alpha   90.00
_cell.angle_beta   90.00
_cell.angle_gamma   90.00
#
_symmetry.space_group_name_H-M   'P 1'
#
loop_
_entity.id
_entity.type
_entity.pdbx_description
1 polymer ?
#
loop_
_entity_poly.entity_id
_entity_poly.type
_entity_poly.pdbx_seq_one_letter_code
_entity_poly.pdbx_strand_id
1 'polypeptide(L)'
;ASSFHVMRSTGCKNGAAEENRRGCHDHLPMHPPGLEEEGTDVSSDEGTTDSDDDDDNNNSIRHNGGRPGDCDRWFSRDFLCRMSPEDFRRFRENAISMVLATDMTSHFSIVSEFQRLVPSVPSVGDHSLEEVDKSTIDILLKTALKISDIGHLTATLDVHKKWVSRLEEEFFEQGDCERARGMKVSFLMDRSKPGVSKSQVGFFDIVVFPLFKAWVDVFPASEPLLEHVTENYEYWRSRESPPADDVSKSP
;
A
#
# COMPACT_ATOMS: atom_id res chain seq x y z
N ALA A 1 4.96 5.05 0.88
CA ALA A 1 4.12 4.09 1.62
C ALA A 1 3.57 3.14 0.58
N SER A 2 4.45 2.26 0.10
CA SER A 2 4.27 1.42 -1.09
C SER A 2 3.49 0.16 -0.72
N SER A 3 2.87 -0.51 -1.71
CA SER A 3 2.12 -1.80 -1.78
C SER A 3 2.43 -2.96 -0.81
N PHE A 4 3.34 -2.80 0.14
CA PHE A 4 4.01 -3.86 0.91
C PHE A 4 3.52 -4.07 2.33
N HIS A 5 2.51 -3.34 2.81
CA HIS A 5 1.87 -3.73 4.09
C HIS A 5 1.23 -5.13 4.02
N VAL A 6 1.09 -5.70 2.82
CA VAL A 6 0.26 -6.87 2.55
C VAL A 6 1.02 -8.15 2.25
N MET A 7 2.17 -8.07 1.58
CA MET A 7 3.04 -9.25 1.53
C MET A 7 3.60 -9.58 2.93
N ARG A 8 3.56 -8.64 3.88
CA ARG A 8 3.75 -8.90 5.32
C ARG A 8 2.59 -9.67 5.97
N SER A 9 1.36 -9.56 5.47
CA SER A 9 0.15 -10.13 6.06
C SER A 9 -0.06 -11.62 5.72
N THR A 10 0.45 -12.10 4.58
CA THR A 10 0.24 -13.49 4.14
C THR A 10 1.14 -14.50 4.86
N GLY A 11 2.18 -14.06 5.59
CA GLY A 11 3.09 -14.93 6.36
C GLY A 11 2.83 -14.99 7.87
N CYS A 12 2.01 -14.09 8.43
CA CYS A 12 1.79 -13.96 9.88
C CYS A 12 0.31 -14.16 10.26
N LYS A 13 -0.30 -15.24 9.77
CA LYS A 13 -1.55 -15.75 10.36
C LYS A 13 -1.22 -17.06 11.09
N ASN A 14 -0.72 -16.93 12.33
CA ASN A 14 -0.95 -17.83 13.47
C ASN A 14 -0.09 -17.38 14.67
N GLY A 15 -0.71 -16.69 15.64
CA GLY A 15 -0.44 -16.92 17.07
C GLY A 15 0.61 -16.09 17.84
N ALA A 16 1.20 -15.00 17.32
CA ALA A 16 2.23 -14.26 18.09
C ALA A 16 2.22 -12.73 17.90
N ALA A 17 1.04 -12.12 17.72
CA ALA A 17 0.93 -10.71 17.32
C ALA A 17 0.97 -9.68 18.46
N GLU A 18 0.91 -10.08 19.74
CA GLU A 18 0.71 -9.11 20.83
C GLU A 18 2.02 -8.63 21.48
N GLU A 19 3.10 -9.42 21.39
CA GLU A 19 4.42 -9.04 21.94
C GLU A 19 5.33 -8.33 20.91
N ASN A 20 4.95 -8.34 19.63
CA ASN A 20 5.83 -8.03 18.50
C ASN A 20 5.83 -6.55 18.06
N ARG A 21 5.21 -5.63 18.83
CA ARG A 21 5.10 -4.21 18.44
C ARG A 21 6.28 -3.36 18.92
N ARG A 22 7.10 -3.83 19.87
CA ARG A 22 8.14 -3.01 20.53
C ARG A 22 9.57 -3.18 20.00
N GLY A 23 9.90 -4.21 19.22
CA GLY A 23 11.30 -4.59 18.96
C GLY A 23 11.93 -4.13 17.63
N CYS A 24 11.18 -3.55 16.70
CA CYS A 24 11.67 -3.32 15.31
C CYS A 24 11.70 -1.85 14.87
N HIS A 25 11.43 -0.89 15.76
CA HIS A 25 11.36 0.53 15.41
C HIS A 25 12.65 1.34 15.65
N ASP A 26 13.71 0.74 16.20
CA ASP A 26 14.85 1.52 16.75
C ASP A 26 16.03 1.77 15.80
N HIS A 27 15.91 1.55 14.50
CA HIS A 27 17.00 1.84 13.55
C HIS A 27 16.59 2.71 12.36
N LEU A 28 16.02 3.88 12.65
CA LEU A 28 16.13 5.04 11.76
C LEU A 28 16.98 6.12 12.46
N PRO A 29 18.14 6.52 11.90
CA PRO A 29 18.99 7.52 12.54
C PRO A 29 18.40 8.90 12.29
N MET A 30 17.68 9.43 13.27
CA MET A 30 17.45 10.85 13.41
C MET A 30 18.19 11.27 14.67
N HIS A 31 19.21 12.13 14.55
CA HIS A 31 19.52 13.23 15.48
C HIS A 31 20.89 13.84 15.15
N PRO A 32 21.04 15.17 15.23
CA PRO A 32 22.19 15.79 15.84
C PRO A 32 21.85 16.22 17.30
N PRO A 33 22.84 16.26 18.21
CA PRO A 33 22.61 16.35 19.66
C PRO A 33 22.64 17.78 20.17
N GLY A 34 21.99 18.02 21.31
CA GLY A 34 22.23 19.21 22.12
C GLY A 34 21.10 19.58 23.07
N LEU A 35 21.18 19.06 24.29
CA LEU A 35 21.18 19.79 25.58
C LEU A 35 20.46 19.00 26.68
N GLU A 36 21.16 18.98 27.81
CA GLU A 36 21.08 18.08 28.94
C GLU A 36 20.00 18.45 29.97
N GLU A 37 19.64 17.42 30.75
CA GLU A 37 19.25 17.39 32.17
C GLU A 37 18.05 18.18 32.71
N GLU A 38 17.05 17.42 33.18
CA GLU A 38 16.48 17.37 34.55
C GLU A 38 15.29 16.36 34.46
N GLY A 39 15.12 15.29 35.24
CA GLY A 39 15.63 14.95 36.55
C GLY A 39 14.53 14.98 37.61
N THR A 40 13.52 14.07 37.57
CA THR A 40 12.73 13.69 38.76
C THR A 40 12.01 12.34 38.59
N ASP A 41 12.38 11.38 39.44
CA ASP A 41 11.61 10.20 39.85
C ASP A 41 10.21 10.56 40.37
N VAL A 42 9.18 9.76 40.03
CA VAL A 42 8.15 9.31 41.00
C VAL A 42 7.60 7.93 40.57
N SER A 43 7.44 7.11 41.61
CA SER A 43 7.05 5.72 41.76
C SER A 43 5.81 5.17 41.04
N SER A 44 5.93 3.87 40.81
CA SER A 44 4.93 2.78 40.77
C SER A 44 3.62 3.02 41.53
N ASP A 45 2.50 2.59 40.94
CA ASP A 45 1.50 1.82 41.67
C ASP A 45 0.63 0.97 40.74
N GLU A 46 0.33 -0.24 41.21
CA GLU A 46 -0.36 -1.32 40.53
C GLU A 46 -1.90 -1.17 40.57
N GLY A 47 -2.55 -1.65 39.50
CA GLY A 47 -3.69 -2.56 39.59
C GLY A 47 -5.06 -2.02 40.02
N THR A 48 -6.01 -1.97 39.09
CA THR A 48 -7.33 -2.59 39.33
C THR A 48 -8.03 -2.90 38.00
N THR A 49 -8.43 -4.17 37.88
CA THR A 49 -9.36 -4.71 36.89
C THR A 49 -10.77 -4.22 37.21
N ASP A 50 -11.55 -3.83 36.20
CA ASP A 50 -12.98 -4.14 36.21
C ASP A 50 -13.56 -4.19 34.79
N SER A 51 -14.63 -4.97 34.70
CA SER A 51 -15.17 -5.63 33.53
C SER A 51 -16.37 -4.88 32.95
N ASP A 52 -16.66 -5.21 31.69
CA ASP A 52 -17.98 -5.20 31.03
C ASP A 52 -18.58 -3.87 30.52
N ASP A 53 -18.90 -3.94 29.22
CA ASP A 53 -20.02 -3.37 28.47
C ASP A 53 -20.33 -1.86 28.58
N ASP A 54 -20.26 -1.15 27.44
CA ASP A 54 -21.43 -0.43 26.90
C ASP A 54 -21.16 0.21 25.54
N ASP A 55 -22.20 0.11 24.71
CA ASP A 55 -22.41 0.63 23.37
C ASP A 55 -22.09 2.12 23.16
N ASP A 56 -21.79 2.44 21.89
CA ASP A 56 -22.10 3.68 21.18
C ASP A 56 -22.16 4.99 21.97
N ASN A 57 -21.09 5.78 21.88
CA ASN A 57 -21.27 7.24 21.94
C ASN A 57 -20.33 8.01 21.00
N ASN A 58 -20.77 8.06 19.75
CA ASN A 58 -20.34 8.97 18.69
C ASN A 58 -20.71 10.44 19.01
N ASN A 59 -20.17 11.02 20.09
CA ASN A 59 -20.44 12.43 20.39
C ASN A 59 -19.36 13.24 21.16
N SER A 60 -18.09 12.82 21.19
CA SER A 60 -17.05 13.57 21.95
C SER A 60 -16.02 14.35 21.13
N ILE A 61 -16.16 14.46 19.80
CA ILE A 61 -15.20 15.25 18.97
C ILE A 61 -15.80 16.57 18.47
N ARG A 62 -16.91 17.09 19.01
CA ARG A 62 -17.40 18.43 18.62
C ARG A 62 -18.16 19.16 19.71
N HIS A 63 -17.51 19.50 20.82
CA HIS A 63 -17.89 20.70 21.58
C HIS A 63 -16.71 21.20 22.42
N ASN A 64 -16.08 22.29 21.95
CA ASN A 64 -15.79 23.36 22.88
C ASN A 64 -15.83 24.70 22.14
N GLY A 65 -16.76 25.56 22.56
CA GLY A 65 -16.80 26.97 22.17
C GLY A 65 -15.64 27.73 22.81
N GLY A 66 -14.43 27.50 22.30
CA GLY A 66 -13.23 28.25 22.65
C GLY A 66 -13.26 29.64 21.99
N ARG A 67 -12.82 30.66 22.75
CA ARG A 67 -12.73 32.05 22.31
C ARG A 67 -11.89 32.18 21.03
N PRO A 68 -12.15 33.21 20.19
CA PRO A 68 -11.27 33.52 19.06
C PRO A 68 -9.92 34.02 19.59
N GLY A 69 -8.95 33.12 19.75
CA GLY A 69 -7.64 33.47 20.29
C GLY A 69 -6.66 32.31 20.37
N ASP A 70 -7.11 31.13 20.82
CA ASP A 70 -6.21 30.00 21.09
C ASP A 70 -6.29 28.94 19.98
N CYS A 71 -5.82 29.33 18.79
CA CYS A 71 -5.41 28.38 17.75
C CYS A 71 -4.01 27.86 18.11
N ASP A 72 -3.92 27.08 19.19
CA ASP A 72 -2.66 26.53 19.67
C ASP A 72 -2.13 25.45 18.71
N ARG A 73 -1.01 25.80 18.05
CA ARG A 73 0.10 25.03 17.43
C ARG A 73 -0.16 23.65 16.79
N TRP A 74 -1.01 22.79 17.35
CA TRP A 74 -1.48 21.53 16.78
C TRP A 74 -2.56 21.75 15.69
N PHE A 75 -3.39 22.79 15.84
CA PHE A 75 -4.34 23.20 14.80
C PHE A 75 -3.66 23.66 13.51
N SER A 76 -2.40 24.08 13.60
CA SER A 76 -1.63 24.58 12.44
C SER A 76 -1.33 23.50 11.39
N ARG A 77 -1.62 22.22 11.66
CA ARG A 77 -1.42 21.10 10.72
C ARG A 77 -2.71 20.44 10.25
N ASP A 78 -3.87 20.85 10.76
CA ASP A 78 -5.15 20.34 10.28
C ASP A 78 -5.57 21.09 9.01
N PHE A 79 -5.18 20.53 7.87
CA PHE A 79 -5.56 21.05 6.55
C PHE A 79 -7.03 20.84 6.20
N LEU A 80 -7.78 20.07 7.02
CA LEU A 80 -9.20 19.77 6.84
C LEU A 80 -10.11 20.63 7.73
N CYS A 81 -9.55 21.53 8.54
CA CYS A 81 -10.28 22.31 9.55
C CYS A 81 -11.44 23.17 8.99
N ARG A 82 -11.44 23.48 7.69
CA ARG A 82 -12.50 24.25 7.01
C ARG A 82 -13.62 23.39 6.40
N MET A 83 -13.52 22.05 6.47
CA MET A 83 -14.55 21.15 5.95
C MET A 83 -15.75 21.09 6.89
N SER A 84 -16.94 20.95 6.31
CA SER A 84 -18.15 20.65 7.08
C SER A 84 -18.01 19.29 7.79
N PRO A 85 -18.72 19.04 8.91
CA PRO A 85 -18.73 17.72 9.55
C PRO A 85 -19.10 16.57 8.60
N GLU A 86 -20.01 16.84 7.66
CA GLU A 86 -20.47 15.86 6.67
C GLU A 86 -19.39 15.57 5.63
N ASP A 87 -18.75 16.60 5.07
CA ASP A 87 -17.69 16.41 4.09
C ASP A 87 -16.46 15.74 4.70
N PHE A 88 -16.12 16.08 5.95
CA PHE A 88 -15.04 15.40 6.65
C PHE A 88 -15.32 13.90 6.81
N ARG A 89 -16.56 13.53 7.15
CA ARG A 89 -16.96 12.12 7.29
C ARG A 89 -16.83 11.39 5.96
N ARG A 90 -17.36 11.97 4.88
CA ARG A 90 -17.27 11.43 3.52
C ARG A 90 -15.83 11.30 3.05
N PHE A 91 -15.00 12.33 3.27
CA PHE A 91 -13.59 12.30 2.95
C PHE A 91 -12.87 11.17 3.71
N ARG A 92 -13.11 11.06 5.01
CA ARG A 92 -12.51 10.02 5.85
C ARG A 92 -12.89 8.63 5.38
N GLU A 93 -14.17 8.39 5.11
CA GLU A 93 -14.67 7.10 4.58
C GLU A 93 -13.98 6.74 3.27
N ASN A 94 -13.92 7.68 2.31
CA ASN A 94 -13.24 7.48 1.03
C ASN A 94 -11.74 7.24 1.20
N ALA A 95 -11.06 8.03 2.04
CA ALA A 95 -9.62 7.90 2.27
C ALA A 95 -9.27 6.54 2.89
N ILE A 96 -10.04 6.08 3.88
CA ILE A 96 -9.87 4.74 4.47
C ILE A 96 -10.11 3.67 3.41
N SER A 97 -11.22 3.77 2.67
CA SER A 97 -11.58 2.85 1.59
C SER A 97 -10.46 2.71 0.55
N MET A 98 -9.89 3.83 0.10
CA MET A 98 -8.80 3.86 -0.86
C MET A 98 -7.49 3.28 -0.30
N VAL A 99 -7.12 3.65 0.93
CA VAL A 99 -5.90 3.12 1.57
C VAL A 99 -6.00 1.62 1.76
N LEU A 100 -7.14 1.09 2.22
CA LEU A 100 -7.37 -0.35 2.33
C LEU A 100 -7.33 -1.03 0.95
N ALA A 101 -7.78 -0.36 -0.11
CA ALA A 101 -7.72 -0.88 -1.47
C ALA A 101 -6.28 -0.96 -2.05
N THR A 102 -5.28 -0.30 -1.46
CA THR A 102 -3.86 -0.53 -1.83
C THR A 102 -3.42 -1.95 -1.48
N ASP A 103 -4.18 -2.64 -0.62
CA ASP A 103 -3.87 -3.99 -0.22
C ASP A 103 -3.86 -4.97 -1.42
N MET A 104 -2.80 -5.76 -1.56
CA MET A 104 -2.67 -6.70 -2.69
C MET A 104 -3.56 -7.96 -2.58
N THR A 105 -4.09 -8.30 -1.39
CA THR A 105 -5.06 -9.39 -1.23
C THR A 105 -6.40 -9.07 -1.89
N SER A 106 -6.77 -7.80 -1.96
CA SER A 106 -7.99 -7.34 -2.63
C SER A 106 -7.80 -7.03 -4.12
N HIS A 107 -6.56 -7.10 -4.64
CA HIS A 107 -6.20 -6.69 -6.00
C HIS A 107 -7.10 -7.31 -7.06
N PHE A 108 -7.20 -8.64 -7.11
CA PHE A 108 -7.98 -9.32 -8.14
C PHE A 108 -9.48 -9.03 -8.04
N SER A 109 -10.01 -8.83 -6.82
CA SER A 109 -11.41 -8.45 -6.63
C SER A 109 -11.68 -7.06 -7.22
N ILE A 110 -10.81 -6.09 -6.91
CA ILE A 110 -10.90 -4.71 -7.38
C ILE A 110 -10.75 -4.65 -8.91
N VAL A 111 -9.74 -5.33 -9.48
CA VAL A 111 -9.54 -5.37 -10.94
C VAL A 111 -10.75 -5.99 -11.63
N SER A 112 -11.29 -7.09 -11.10
CA SER A 112 -12.47 -7.74 -11.68
C SER A 112 -13.71 -6.85 -11.61
N GLU A 113 -13.88 -6.10 -10.53
CA GLU A 113 -14.97 -5.15 -10.38
C GLU A 113 -14.84 -3.97 -11.33
N PHE A 114 -13.64 -3.40 -11.43
CA PHE A 114 -13.34 -2.34 -12.36
C PHE A 114 -13.58 -2.76 -13.81
N GLN A 115 -13.13 -3.95 -14.22
CA GLN A 115 -13.37 -4.53 -15.55
C GLN A 115 -14.85 -4.67 -15.90
N ARG A 116 -15.73 -4.96 -14.91
CA ARG A 116 -17.18 -5.03 -15.13
C ARG A 116 -17.80 -3.66 -15.40
N LEU A 117 -17.17 -2.58 -14.94
CA LEU A 117 -17.68 -1.22 -15.05
C LEU A 117 -17.21 -0.52 -16.32
N VAL A 118 -16.13 -0.98 -16.94
CA VAL A 118 -15.59 -0.46 -18.22
C VAL A 118 -16.68 -0.23 -19.28
N PRO A 119 -17.63 -1.16 -19.54
CA PRO A 119 -18.66 -0.95 -20.56
C PRO A 119 -19.69 0.13 -20.19
N SER A 120 -19.78 0.47 -18.91
CA SER A 120 -20.79 1.37 -18.35
C SER A 120 -20.27 2.79 -18.13
N VAL A 121 -18.96 3.01 -18.18
CA VAL A 121 -18.36 4.35 -18.12
C VAL A 121 -18.51 4.98 -19.50
N PRO A 122 -19.32 6.06 -19.66
CA PRO A 122 -19.35 6.80 -20.91
C PRO A 122 -17.93 7.25 -21.24
N SER A 123 -17.52 7.14 -22.50
CA SER A 123 -16.21 7.60 -22.94
C SER A 123 -16.00 9.02 -22.41
N VAL A 124 -14.96 9.24 -21.61
CA VAL A 124 -14.74 10.45 -20.76
C VAL A 124 -14.45 11.72 -21.60
N GLY A 125 -14.86 11.73 -22.87
CA GLY A 125 -14.66 12.82 -23.82
C GLY A 125 -15.71 13.93 -23.79
N ASP A 126 -16.91 13.72 -23.21
CA ASP A 126 -17.99 14.74 -23.31
C ASP A 126 -19.02 14.75 -22.16
N HIS A 127 -18.86 13.92 -21.11
CA HIS A 127 -19.81 13.87 -19.99
C HIS A 127 -19.16 14.32 -18.68
N SER A 128 -19.84 15.22 -17.97
CA SER A 128 -19.47 15.59 -16.60
C SER A 128 -19.55 14.37 -15.69
N LEU A 129 -18.51 14.16 -14.86
CA LEU A 129 -18.46 13.10 -13.82
C LEU A 129 -19.63 13.16 -12.82
N GLU A 130 -20.45 14.21 -12.86
CA GLU A 130 -21.63 14.44 -12.03
C GLU A 130 -22.76 13.40 -12.26
N GLU A 131 -22.78 12.73 -13.41
CA GLU A 131 -23.79 11.69 -13.74
C GLU A 131 -23.32 10.26 -13.41
N VAL A 132 -22.08 10.10 -12.94
CA VAL A 132 -21.51 8.78 -12.63
C VAL A 132 -21.93 8.33 -11.23
N ASP A 133 -22.43 7.09 -11.12
CA ASP A 133 -22.83 6.53 -9.84
C ASP A 133 -21.68 6.51 -8.81
N LYS A 134 -22.01 6.72 -7.54
CA LYS A 134 -21.03 6.79 -6.44
C LYS A 134 -20.17 5.52 -6.34
N SER A 135 -20.74 4.35 -6.60
CA SER A 135 -19.98 3.10 -6.56
C SER A 135 -18.93 3.03 -7.67
N THR A 136 -19.27 3.52 -8.87
CA THR A 136 -18.34 3.66 -10.00
C THR A 136 -17.23 4.66 -9.70
N ILE A 137 -17.51 5.76 -9.00
CA ILE A 137 -16.46 6.69 -8.57
C ILE A 137 -15.53 6.05 -7.53
N ASP A 138 -16.05 5.31 -6.55
CA ASP A 138 -15.25 4.65 -5.52
C ASP A 138 -14.25 3.64 -6.11
N ILE A 139 -14.72 2.73 -6.97
CA ILE A 139 -13.84 1.76 -7.64
C ILE A 139 -12.84 2.41 -8.62
N LEU A 140 -13.23 3.50 -9.30
CA LEU A 140 -12.30 4.30 -10.10
C LEU A 140 -11.16 4.87 -9.25
N LEU A 141 -11.49 5.51 -8.12
CA LEU A 141 -10.51 6.08 -7.20
C LEU A 141 -9.60 5.01 -6.60
N LYS A 142 -10.15 3.87 -6.19
CA LYS A 142 -9.38 2.72 -5.72
C LYS A 142 -8.39 2.25 -6.78
N THR A 143 -8.86 2.04 -8.00
CA THR A 143 -8.04 1.57 -9.12
C THR A 143 -6.94 2.57 -9.46
N ALA A 144 -7.26 3.87 -9.51
CA ALA A 144 -6.30 4.94 -9.72
C ALA A 144 -5.20 4.95 -8.65
N LEU A 145 -5.57 4.79 -7.37
CA LEU A 145 -4.60 4.72 -6.29
C LEU A 145 -3.73 3.46 -6.37
N LYS A 146 -4.30 2.31 -6.74
CA LYS A 146 -3.52 1.07 -6.96
C LYS A 146 -2.49 1.25 -8.08
N ILE A 147 -2.87 1.84 -9.21
CA ILE A 147 -1.94 2.16 -10.31
C ILE A 147 -0.83 3.09 -9.83
N SER A 148 -1.19 4.11 -9.05
CA SER A 148 -0.23 5.06 -8.47
C SER A 148 0.76 4.36 -7.53
N ASP A 149 0.29 3.42 -6.72
CA ASP A 149 1.09 2.67 -5.74
C ASP A 149 2.14 1.75 -6.40
N ILE A 150 1.83 1.22 -7.58
CA ILE A 150 2.78 0.47 -8.43
C ILE A 150 3.33 1.31 -9.60
N GLY A 151 3.28 2.64 -9.50
CA GLY A 151 3.64 3.56 -10.59
C GLY A 151 5.10 3.47 -11.06
N HIS A 152 6.00 2.87 -10.27
CA HIS A 152 7.37 2.62 -10.72
C HIS A 152 7.46 1.69 -11.96
N LEU A 153 6.37 0.99 -12.29
CA LEU A 153 6.25 0.15 -13.49
C LEU A 153 6.13 0.95 -14.78
N THR A 154 5.69 2.21 -14.70
CA THR A 154 5.56 3.12 -15.84
C THR A 154 6.72 4.10 -15.94
N ALA A 155 7.66 4.06 -15.00
CA ALA A 155 8.83 4.91 -14.98
C ALA A 155 9.85 4.46 -16.04
N THR A 156 10.81 5.34 -16.35
CA THR A 156 11.95 4.97 -17.19
C THR A 156 12.67 3.75 -16.63
N LEU A 157 13.22 2.92 -17.51
CA LEU A 157 13.82 1.64 -17.15
C LEU A 157 14.85 1.74 -16.00
N ASP A 158 15.68 2.78 -15.98
CA ASP A 158 16.67 2.97 -14.93
C ASP A 158 16.05 3.29 -13.56
N VAL A 159 14.92 4.01 -13.54
CA VAL A 159 14.17 4.27 -12.31
C VAL A 159 13.47 2.98 -11.86
N HIS A 160 12.81 2.29 -12.79
CA HIS A 160 12.13 1.02 -12.52
C HIS A 160 13.08 -0.01 -11.89
N LYS A 161 14.27 -0.21 -12.48
CA LYS A 161 15.30 -1.13 -11.96
C LYS A 161 15.76 -0.79 -10.54
N LYS A 162 15.91 0.50 -10.23
CA LYS A 162 16.29 0.94 -8.87
C LYS A 162 15.21 0.60 -7.85
N TRP A 163 13.94 0.74 -8.22
CA TRP A 163 12.82 0.35 -7.35
C TRP A 163 12.79 -1.16 -7.12
N VAL A 164 12.93 -1.97 -8.17
CA VAL A 164 12.99 -3.44 -8.04
C VAL A 164 14.16 -3.88 -7.17
N SER A 165 15.35 -3.30 -7.36
CA SER A 165 16.53 -3.63 -6.54
C SER A 165 16.38 -3.24 -5.07
N ARG A 166 15.78 -2.09 -4.77
CA ARG A 166 15.51 -1.67 -3.38
C ARG A 166 14.48 -2.56 -2.70
N LEU A 167 13.45 -2.94 -3.46
CA LEU A 167 12.42 -3.86 -2.99
C LEU A 167 13.01 -5.25 -2.67
N GLU A 168 13.87 -5.75 -3.55
CA GLU A 168 14.53 -7.05 -3.34
C GLU A 168 15.42 -7.04 -2.10
N GLU A 169 16.19 -5.97 -1.87
CA GLU A 169 17.00 -5.86 -0.64
C GLU A 169 16.10 -5.77 0.61
N GLU A 170 15.03 -4.97 0.60
CA GLU A 170 14.10 -4.90 1.74
C GLU A 170 13.49 -6.28 2.07
N PHE A 171 13.17 -7.07 1.04
CA PHE A 171 12.65 -8.43 1.22
C PHE A 171 13.70 -9.35 1.84
N PHE A 172 14.95 -9.26 1.41
CA PHE A 172 16.04 -10.03 1.97
C PHE A 172 16.37 -9.63 3.41
N GLU A 173 16.34 -8.34 3.74
CA GLU A 173 16.49 -7.85 5.11
C GLU A 173 15.37 -8.38 6.03
N GLN A 174 14.13 -8.42 5.53
CA GLN A 174 13.02 -9.04 6.26
C GLN A 174 13.25 -10.54 6.47
N GLY A 175 13.69 -11.28 5.45
CA GLY A 175 13.94 -12.71 5.58
C GLY A 175 15.10 -13.05 6.51
N ASP A 176 16.13 -12.21 6.58
CA ASP A 176 17.19 -12.35 7.57
C ASP A 176 16.70 -12.11 8.99
N CYS A 177 15.83 -11.11 9.17
CA CYS A 177 15.16 -10.84 10.44
C CYS A 177 14.29 -12.03 10.89
N GLU A 178 13.55 -12.66 9.96
CA GLU A 178 12.77 -13.88 10.23
C GLU A 178 13.68 -15.04 10.63
N ARG A 179 14.78 -15.26 9.89
CA ARG A 179 15.76 -16.32 10.17
C ARG A 179 16.42 -16.15 11.54
N ALA A 180 16.85 -14.94 11.87
CA ALA A 180 17.48 -14.63 13.16
C ALA A 180 16.56 -14.89 14.36
N ARG A 181 15.24 -14.77 14.16
CA ARG A 181 14.20 -15.08 15.15
C ARG A 181 13.75 -16.54 15.15
N GLY A 182 14.38 -17.41 14.35
CA GLY A 182 14.00 -18.81 14.23
C GLY A 182 12.66 -19.04 13.50
N MET A 183 12.17 -18.03 12.78
CA MET A 183 10.93 -18.13 11.99
C MET A 183 11.21 -18.75 10.62
N LYS A 184 10.18 -19.34 10.02
CA LYS A 184 10.23 -19.75 8.61
C LYS A 184 10.34 -18.49 7.74
N VAL A 185 11.40 -18.43 6.92
CA VAL A 185 11.60 -17.33 5.97
C VAL A 185 10.48 -17.32 4.93
N SER A 186 9.87 -16.14 4.76
CA SER A 186 8.79 -15.86 3.85
C SER A 186 9.20 -16.03 2.38
N PHE A 187 8.21 -16.26 1.51
CA PHE A 187 8.46 -16.44 0.07
C PHE A 187 9.10 -15.17 -0.54
N LEU A 188 10.06 -15.35 -1.45
CA LEU A 188 10.91 -14.30 -2.06
C LEU A 188 11.86 -13.55 -1.12
N MET A 189 11.82 -13.81 0.19
CA MET A 189 12.63 -13.10 1.19
C MET A 189 13.94 -13.81 1.54
N ASP A 190 14.21 -14.96 0.93
CA ASP A 190 15.42 -15.73 1.16
C ASP A 190 16.51 -15.33 0.16
N ARG A 191 17.52 -14.56 0.61
CA ARG A 191 18.66 -14.12 -0.23
C ARG A 191 19.51 -15.25 -0.84
N SER A 192 19.34 -16.49 -0.37
CA SER A 192 19.99 -17.66 -0.97
C SER A 192 19.23 -18.23 -2.19
N LYS A 193 18.03 -17.72 -2.47
CA LYS A 193 17.14 -18.15 -3.55
C LYS A 193 16.90 -17.01 -4.55
N PRO A 194 16.32 -17.30 -5.72
CA PRO A 194 15.84 -16.25 -6.62
C PRO A 194 14.90 -15.28 -5.89
N GLY A 195 15.24 -13.99 -5.91
CA GLY A 195 14.43 -12.93 -5.32
C GLY A 195 13.41 -12.34 -6.28
N VAL A 196 12.91 -11.16 -5.92
CA VAL A 196 11.87 -10.42 -6.65
C VAL A 196 12.24 -10.12 -8.10
N SER A 197 13.53 -9.89 -8.38
CA SER A 197 14.03 -9.63 -9.75
C SER A 197 13.75 -10.78 -10.71
N LYS A 198 13.73 -12.03 -10.21
CA LYS A 198 13.47 -13.24 -11.01
C LYS A 198 11.99 -13.57 -11.15
N SER A 199 11.10 -12.86 -10.44
CA SER A 199 9.66 -13.04 -10.53
C SER A 199 8.96 -11.90 -11.28
N GLN A 200 9.72 -10.99 -11.91
CA GLN A 200 9.16 -9.81 -12.57
C GLN A 200 8.21 -10.19 -13.72
N VAL A 201 8.60 -11.07 -14.64
CA VAL A 201 7.72 -11.44 -15.78
C VAL A 201 6.37 -11.96 -15.31
N GLY A 202 6.37 -12.91 -14.36
CA GLY A 202 5.12 -13.42 -13.77
C GLY A 202 4.31 -12.35 -13.02
N PHE A 203 4.96 -11.41 -12.33
CA PHE A 203 4.28 -10.28 -11.71
C PHE A 203 3.59 -9.39 -12.76
N PHE A 204 4.28 -9.09 -13.87
CA PHE A 204 3.71 -8.30 -14.94
C PHE A 204 2.51 -9.00 -15.60
N ASP A 205 2.66 -10.28 -15.94
CA ASP A 205 1.61 -11.08 -16.60
C ASP A 205 0.34 -11.22 -15.75
N ILE A 206 0.51 -11.49 -14.46
CA ILE A 206 -0.61 -11.84 -13.58
C ILE A 206 -1.23 -10.60 -12.91
N VAL A 207 -0.42 -9.61 -12.54
CA VAL A 207 -0.86 -8.48 -11.70
C VAL A 207 -0.97 -7.19 -12.52
N VAL A 208 0.07 -6.86 -13.29
CA VAL A 208 0.24 -5.53 -13.89
C VAL A 208 -0.62 -5.39 -15.15
N PHE A 209 -0.43 -6.25 -16.14
CA PHE A 209 -1.11 -6.11 -17.43
C PHE A 209 -2.64 -6.13 -17.30
N PRO A 210 -3.28 -7.00 -16.50
CA PRO A 210 -4.74 -6.97 -16.33
C PRO A 210 -5.26 -5.63 -15.79
N LEU A 211 -4.52 -5.00 -14.87
CA LEU A 211 -4.89 -3.71 -14.28
C LEU A 211 -4.69 -2.56 -15.28
N PHE A 212 -3.52 -2.46 -15.90
CA PHE A 212 -3.19 -1.35 -16.80
C PHE A 212 -3.99 -1.38 -18.10
N LYS A 213 -4.24 -2.56 -18.67
CA LYS A 213 -5.09 -2.69 -19.87
C LYS A 213 -6.52 -2.24 -19.59
N ALA A 214 -7.11 -2.72 -18.50
CA ALA A 214 -8.45 -2.29 -18.10
C ALA A 214 -8.53 -0.77 -17.86
N TRP A 215 -7.46 -0.17 -17.32
CA TRP A 215 -7.41 1.28 -17.09
C TRP A 215 -7.37 2.07 -18.40
N VAL A 216 -6.53 1.64 -19.35
CA VAL A 216 -6.42 2.26 -20.67
C VAL A 216 -7.72 2.10 -21.48
N ASP A 217 -8.42 0.98 -21.35
CA ASP A 217 -9.73 0.78 -22.00
C ASP A 217 -10.75 1.86 -21.58
N VAL A 218 -10.72 2.30 -20.31
CA VAL A 218 -11.58 3.39 -19.79
C VAL A 218 -11.01 4.78 -20.10
N PHE A 219 -9.68 4.92 -20.02
CA PHE A 219 -8.97 6.18 -20.23
C PHE A 219 -7.94 6.04 -21.36
N PRO A 220 -8.36 6.06 -22.64
CA PRO A 220 -7.44 5.84 -23.77
C PRO A 220 -6.29 6.85 -23.85
N ALA A 221 -6.48 8.06 -23.33
CA ALA A 221 -5.41 9.06 -23.23
C ALA A 221 -4.24 8.63 -22.31
N SER A 222 -4.41 7.56 -21.53
CA SER A 222 -3.39 6.98 -20.65
C SER A 222 -2.60 5.83 -21.29
N GLU A 223 -2.78 5.55 -22.59
CA GLU A 223 -1.99 4.57 -23.36
C GLU A 223 -0.46 4.65 -23.12
N PRO A 224 0.17 5.84 -23.00
CA PRO A 224 1.61 5.90 -22.72
C PRO A 224 2.06 5.20 -21.42
N LEU A 225 1.15 4.99 -20.45
CA LEU A 225 1.45 4.19 -19.26
C LEU A 225 1.67 2.72 -19.62
N LEU A 226 0.83 2.17 -20.51
CA LEU A 226 0.90 0.78 -20.95
C LEU A 226 2.11 0.55 -21.86
N GLU A 227 2.50 1.54 -22.66
CA GLU A 227 3.74 1.51 -23.45
C GLU A 227 4.97 1.33 -22.54
N HIS A 228 5.15 2.19 -21.54
CA HIS A 228 6.29 2.08 -20.61
C HIS A 228 6.26 0.79 -19.77
N VAL A 229 5.07 0.34 -19.36
CA VAL A 229 4.91 -0.98 -18.69
C VAL A 229 5.41 -2.09 -19.60
N THR A 230 5.08 -2.04 -20.89
CA THR A 230 5.49 -3.04 -21.87
C THR A 230 7.01 -2.99 -22.12
N GLU A 231 7.61 -1.82 -22.21
CA GLU A 231 9.07 -1.67 -22.34
C GLU A 231 9.83 -2.29 -21.15
N ASN A 232 9.36 -2.00 -19.92
CA ASN A 232 9.94 -2.55 -18.71
C ASN A 232 9.74 -4.08 -18.63
N TYR A 233 8.59 -4.58 -19.07
CA TYR A 233 8.33 -6.02 -19.18
C TYR A 233 9.31 -6.71 -20.13
N GLU A 234 9.48 -6.18 -21.35
CA GLU A 234 10.35 -6.79 -22.37
C GLU A 234 11.82 -6.84 -21.91
N TYR A 235 12.26 -5.84 -21.15
CA TYR A 235 13.57 -5.90 -20.50
C TYR A 235 13.72 -7.13 -19.59
N TRP A 236 12.74 -7.41 -18.72
CA TRP A 236 12.80 -8.57 -17.83
C TRP A 236 12.65 -9.88 -18.58
N ARG A 237 11.74 -9.93 -19.56
CA ARG A 237 11.49 -11.09 -20.42
C ARG A 237 12.74 -11.50 -21.21
N SER A 238 13.48 -10.53 -21.76
CA SER A 238 14.74 -10.79 -22.48
C SER A 238 15.85 -11.42 -21.62
N ARG A 239 15.67 -11.40 -20.28
CA ARG A 239 16.64 -11.89 -19.29
C ARG A 239 16.19 -13.16 -18.59
N GLU A 240 14.98 -13.63 -18.86
CA GLU A 240 14.62 -14.99 -18.52
C GLU A 240 15.40 -15.93 -19.44
N SER A 241 16.16 -16.84 -18.84
CA SER A 241 16.73 -17.95 -19.60
C SER A 241 15.57 -18.73 -20.24
N PRO A 242 15.69 -19.16 -21.51
CA PRO A 242 14.70 -20.04 -22.09
C PRO A 242 14.48 -21.24 -21.15
N PRO A 243 13.25 -21.78 -21.07
CA PRO A 243 13.02 -23.01 -20.34
C PRO A 243 14.08 -24.02 -20.76
N ALA A 244 14.70 -24.71 -19.80
CA ALA A 244 15.60 -25.79 -20.13
C ALA A 244 14.78 -26.81 -20.93
N ASP A 245 14.94 -26.82 -22.25
CA ASP A 245 14.34 -27.82 -23.11
C ASP A 245 14.72 -29.19 -22.55
N ASP A 246 13.70 -30.03 -22.40
CA ASP A 246 13.79 -31.41 -21.97
C ASP A 246 14.64 -32.21 -22.97
N VAL A 247 15.97 -32.15 -22.80
CA VAL A 247 16.95 -33.04 -23.45
C VAL A 247 16.81 -34.43 -22.82
N SER A 248 15.63 -35.06 -22.94
CA SER A 248 15.43 -36.44 -22.50
C SER A 248 14.37 -37.22 -23.27
N LYS A 249 13.97 -36.76 -24.47
CA LYS A 249 13.21 -37.60 -25.41
C LYS A 249 13.88 -37.72 -26.78
N SER A 250 14.93 -38.54 -26.80
CA SER A 250 15.26 -39.38 -27.95
C SER A 250 15.47 -40.80 -27.40
N PRO A 251 14.75 -41.79 -27.95
CA PRO A 251 15.35 -42.60 -29.00
C PRO A 251 14.69 -42.42 -30.37
#